data_AF-A0A484IAI3-F1
#
_entry.id   AF-A0A484IAI3-F1
#
_cell.length_a   1.000
_cell.length_b   1.000
_cell.length_c   1.000
_cell.angle_alpha   90.00
_cell.angle_beta   90.00
_cell.angle_gamma   90.00
#
_symmetry.space_group_name_H-M   'P 1'
#
loop_
_entity.id
_entity.type
_entity.pdbx_description
1 polymer ?
#
loop_
_entity_poly.entity_id
_entity_poly.type
_entity_poly.pdbx_seq_one_letter_code
_entity_poly.pdbx_strand_id
1 'polypeptide(L)' 'MVRSFEEWWATVPEELKAKARKGDEDNKVLLNQVNYVLLHLHLQGKHDTKPSHEELKDWLHSGQVDVMRQIKK' A
#
# COMPACT_ATOMS: atom_id res chain seq x y z
N MET A 1 14.57 -6.51 10.84
CA MET A 1 13.28 -7.07 10.42
C MET A 1 12.42 -5.90 9.99
N VAL A 2 12.10 -5.85 8.71
CA VAL A 2 11.29 -4.82 8.07
C VAL A 2 9.82 -5.20 8.33
N ARG A 3 8.94 -4.25 8.68
CA ARG A 3 7.54 -4.61 8.96
C ARG A 3 6.85 -5.10 7.69
N SER A 4 5.99 -6.09 7.81
CA SER A 4 5.27 -6.65 6.66
C SER A 4 4.28 -5.63 6.10
N PHE A 5 3.93 -5.75 4.81
CA PHE A 5 2.90 -4.91 4.21
C PHE A 5 1.59 -4.96 5.02
N GLU A 6 1.17 -6.14 5.47
CA GLU A 6 -0.05 -6.31 6.26
C GLU A 6 0.01 -5.61 7.63
N GLU A 7 1.17 -5.62 8.29
CA GLU A 7 1.38 -4.94 9.56
C GLU A 7 1.29 -3.42 9.38
N TRP A 8 1.90 -2.89 8.32
CA TRP A 8 1.74 -1.49 7.98
C TRP A 8 0.30 -1.17 7.56
N TRP A 9 -0.29 -1.99 6.70
CA TRP A 9 -1.64 -1.81 6.21
C TRP A 9 -2.62 -1.78 7.39
N ALA A 10 -2.46 -2.61 8.41
CA ALA A 10 -3.28 -2.57 9.63
C ALA A 10 -3.32 -1.18 10.30
N THR A 11 -2.23 -0.40 10.24
CA THR A 11 -2.16 0.96 10.80
C THR A 11 -2.93 2.02 9.98
N VAL A 12 -3.24 1.72 8.71
CA VAL A 12 -3.95 2.64 7.83
C VAL A 12 -5.44 2.68 8.19
N PRO A 13 -6.06 3.88 8.26
CA PRO A 13 -7.50 4.02 8.46
C PRO A 13 -8.32 3.21 7.46
N GLU A 14 -9.35 2.50 7.95
CA GLU A 14 -10.19 1.64 7.12
C GLU A 14 -10.87 2.39 5.97
N GLU A 15 -11.27 3.65 6.20
CA GLU A 15 -11.82 4.51 5.15
C GLU A 15 -10.84 4.73 3.99
N LEU A 16 -9.55 4.92 4.28
CA LEU A 16 -8.53 5.08 3.25
C LEU A 16 -8.26 3.78 2.51
N LYS A 17 -8.29 2.63 3.21
CA LYS A 17 -8.18 1.31 2.58
C LYS A 17 -9.33 1.09 1.61
N ALA A 18 -10.55 1.37 2.04
CA ALA A 18 -11.76 1.22 1.22
C ALA A 18 -11.70 2.14 0.01
N LYS A 19 -11.29 3.40 0.16
CA LYS A 19 -11.10 4.34 -0.97
C LYS A 19 -10.00 3.89 -1.92
N ALA A 20 -8.86 3.45 -1.39
CA ALA A 20 -7.73 2.99 -2.20
C ALA A 20 -8.06 1.72 -2.99
N ARG A 21 -8.80 0.79 -2.39
CA ARG A 21 -9.20 -0.49 -3.02
C ARG A 21 -10.54 -0.43 -3.75
N LYS A 22 -11.22 0.72 -3.79
CA LYS A 22 -12.55 0.85 -4.39
C LYS A 22 -12.51 0.41 -5.86
N GLY A 23 -13.25 -0.66 -6.19
CA GLY A 23 -13.30 -1.24 -7.54
C GLY A 23 -12.23 -2.31 -7.83
N ASP A 24 -11.41 -2.67 -6.84
CA ASP A 24 -10.29 -3.62 -6.97
C ASP A 24 -10.16 -4.52 -5.72
N GLU A 25 -11.25 -4.69 -4.98
CA GLU A 25 -11.31 -5.29 -3.63
C GLU A 25 -10.94 -6.77 -3.60
N ASP A 26 -11.19 -7.48 -4.70
CA ASP A 26 -10.90 -8.93 -4.82
C ASP A 26 -9.44 -9.22 -5.21
N ASN A 27 -8.65 -8.17 -5.49
CA ASN A 27 -7.32 -8.31 -6.06
C ASN A 27 -6.22 -7.86 -5.11
N LYS A 28 -5.01 -8.33 -5.41
CA LYS A 28 -3.80 -7.91 -4.69
C LYS A 28 -3.66 -6.40 -4.73
N VAL A 29 -3.18 -5.85 -3.61
CA VAL A 29 -3.00 -4.40 -3.48
C VAL A 29 -1.97 -3.93 -4.51
N LEU A 30 -2.34 -2.92 -5.28
CA LEU A 30 -1.46 -2.31 -6.27
C LEU A 30 -0.61 -1.20 -5.65
N LEU A 31 0.59 -0.98 -6.19
CA LEU A 31 1.46 0.13 -5.80
C LEU A 31 0.74 1.48 -5.93
N ASN A 32 -0.15 1.62 -6.92
CA ASN A 32 -0.96 2.82 -7.06
C ASN A 32 -1.91 3.05 -5.88
N GLN A 33 -2.49 1.99 -5.32
CA GLN A 33 -3.37 2.05 -4.15
C GLN A 33 -2.56 2.38 -2.89
N VAL A 34 -1.37 1.79 -2.74
CA VAL A 34 -0.42 2.16 -1.69
C VAL A 34 -0.05 3.63 -1.81
N ASN A 35 0.31 4.12 -3.01
CA ASN A 35 0.63 5.52 -3.25
C ASN A 35 -0.53 6.46 -2.90
N TYR A 36 -1.77 6.10 -3.22
CA TYR A 36 -2.95 6.86 -2.83
C TYR A 36 -3.04 7.01 -1.30
N VAL A 37 -2.85 5.91 -0.57
CA VAL A 37 -2.82 5.93 0.90
C VAL A 37 -1.67 6.78 1.42
N LEU A 38 -0.46 6.65 0.87
CA LEU A 38 0.71 7.43 1.28
C LEU A 38 0.52 8.93 1.07
N LEU A 39 -0.11 9.32 -0.03
CA LEU A 39 -0.46 10.71 -0.31
C LEU A 39 -1.48 11.22 0.70
N HIS A 40 -2.50 10.44 1.04
CA HIS A 40 -3.50 10.85 2.04
C HIS A 40 -2.91 10.94 3.45
N LEU A 41 -2.05 10.00 3.84
CA LEU A 41 -1.32 10.07 5.11
C LEU A 41 -0.42 11.32 5.17
N HIS A 42 0.20 11.69 4.04
CA HIS A 42 0.96 12.93 3.93
C HIS A 42 0.09 14.17 4.12
N LEU A 43 -1.06 14.25 3.44
CA LEU A 43 -2.00 15.36 3.55
C LEU A 43 -2.59 15.49 4.96
N GLN A 44 -2.72 14.37 5.68
CA GLN A 44 -3.17 14.35 7.08
C GLN A 44 -2.06 14.70 8.09
N GLY A 45 -0.84 15.00 7.64
CA GLY A 45 0.30 15.28 8.53
C GLY A 45 0.83 14.03 9.26
N LYS A 46 0.38 12.83 8.88
CA LYS A 46 0.81 11.54 9.44
C LYS A 46 2.04 11.00 8.71
N HIS A 47 3.13 11.76 8.77
CA HIS A 47 4.39 11.40 8.11
C HIS A 47 5.08 10.20 8.78
N ASP A 48 4.90 10.05 10.09
CA ASP A 48 5.49 8.98 10.89
C ASP A 48 4.96 7.59 10.48
N THR A 49 3.73 7.54 9.98
CA THR A 49 3.06 6.30 9.58
C THR A 49 3.44 5.84 8.18
N LYS A 50 4.34 6.55 7.47
CA LYS A 50 4.78 6.14 6.14
C LYS A 50 5.79 4.98 6.22
N PRO A 51 5.78 4.06 5.25
CA PRO A 51 6.83 3.08 5.07
C PRO A 51 8.14 3.73 4.66
N SER A 52 9.23 3.18 5.18
CA SER A 52 10.56 3.49 4.72
C SER A 52 10.75 2.94 3.31
N HIS A 53 11.70 3.53 2.58
CA HIS A 53 12.01 3.11 1.20
C HIS A 53 12.37 1.62 1.11
N GLU A 54 13.09 1.10 2.10
CA GLU A 54 13.45 -0.32 2.18
C GLU A 54 12.24 -1.23 2.36
N GLU A 55 11.25 -0.82 3.15
CA GLU A 55 9.99 -1.56 3.36
C GLU A 55 9.19 -1.62 2.07
N LEU A 56 9.02 -0.47 1.41
CA LEU A 56 8.29 -0.42 0.14
C LEU A 56 8.97 -1.26 -0.94
N LYS A 57 10.31 -1.24 -0.99
CA LYS A 57 11.10 -2.06 -1.91
C LYS A 57 10.95 -3.55 -1.60
N ASP A 58 10.98 -3.94 -0.33
CA ASP A 58 10.77 -5.33 0.09
C ASP A 58 9.40 -5.82 -0.33
N TRP A 59 8.34 -5.06 -0.08
CA TRP A 59 6.96 -5.47 -0.43
C TRP A 59 6.77 -5.67 -1.95
N LEU A 60 7.44 -4.86 -2.76
CA LEU A 60 7.43 -4.98 -4.22
C LEU A 60 8.25 -6.20 -4.69
N HIS A 61 9.42 -6.43 -4.10
CA HIS A 61 10.27 -7.57 -4.43
C HIS A 61 9.70 -8.91 -3.96
N SER A 62 9.07 -8.91 -2.78
CA SER A 62 8.41 -10.06 -2.16
C SER A 62 7.04 -10.37 -2.80
N GLY A 63 6.50 -9.49 -3.64
CA GLY A 63 5.21 -9.68 -4.31
C GLY A 63 3.99 -9.54 -3.38
N GLN A 64 4.18 -8.85 -2.25
CA GLN A 64 3.09 -8.45 -1.34
C GLN A 64 2.24 -7.34 -1.96
N VAL A 65 2.86 -6.48 -2.78
CA VAL A 65 2.22 -5.39 -3.52
C VAL A 65 2.54 -5.54 -5.00
N ASP A 66 1.52 -5.52 -5.85
CA ASP A 66 1.70 -5.58 -7.30
C ASP A 66 2.06 -4.19 -7.86
N VAL A 67 3.17 -4.08 -8.59
CA VAL A 67 3.60 -2.81 -9.21
C VAL A 67 2.59 -2.36 -10.28
N MET A 68 2.11 -3.31 -11.07
CA MET A 68 1.17 -3.13 -12.16
C MET A 68 0.30 -4.38 -12.24
N ARG A 69 -0.97 -4.25 -12.64
CA ARG A 69 -1.78 -5.39 -13.02
C ARG A 69 -1.08 -6.12 -14.17
N GLN A 70 -0.54 -7.30 -13.90
CA GLN A 70 -0.03 -8.18 -14.96
C GLN A 70 -1.22 -8.62 -15.81
N ILE A 71 -1.47 -7.92 -16.91
CA ILE A 71 -2.36 -8.39 -17.96
C ILE A 71 -1.61 -9.55 -18.61
N LYS A 72 -1.86 -10.78 -18.17
CA LYS A 72 -1.39 -11.96 -18.90
C LYS A 72 -2.01 -11.88 -20.30
N LYS A 73 -1.17 -11.66 -21.30
CA LYS A 73 -1.52 -11.65 -22.71
C LYS A 73 -1.58 -13.07 -23.24
#